data_AF-A0A136N8X9-F1
#
_entry.id   AF-A0A136N8X9-F1
#
_cell.length_a   1.000
_cell.length_b   1.000
_cell.length_c   1.000
_cell.angle_alpha   90.00
_cell.angle_beta   90.00
_cell.angle_gamma   90.00
#
_symmetry.space_group_name_H-M   'P 1'
#
loop_
_entity.id
_entity.type
_entity.pdbx_description
1 polymer ?
#
loop_
_entity_poly.entity_id
_entity_poly.type
_entity_poly.pdbx_seq_one_letter_code
_entity_poly.pdbx_strand_id
1 'polypeptide(L)'
;MQAFKVPPMMDKLPFWQSTIRGIKMIRYLKFLGIILYQNSITNKQFAQKFKNPFLKEAISNLFDDDDVSLLVFNFPMASFDNKSAGYPIGGSYSWAKRIEQKYISLGGKIHYNTPVQKIIVEDQKATAVLVRNNVIHHSDMTLSASDWHKTVFDLLDGKYVNEKNSKTKK
;
A
#
# COMPACT_ATOMS: atom_id res chain seq x y z
N MET A 1 5.62 2.67 21.24
CA MET A 1 4.32 2.32 20.65
C MET A 1 3.85 3.52 19.88
N GLN A 2 3.66 3.38 18.57
CA GLN A 2 3.16 4.42 17.69
C GLN A 2 1.87 5.02 18.26
N ALA A 3 1.92 6.23 18.83
CA ALA A 3 0.75 7.00 19.26
C ALA A 3 0.00 7.60 18.05
N PHE A 4 0.02 6.90 16.92
CA PHE A 4 -0.62 7.35 15.71
C PHE A 4 -2.09 6.98 15.81
N LYS A 5 -2.91 7.97 16.18
CA LYS A 5 -4.22 8.12 15.56
C LYS A 5 -3.98 7.94 14.07
N VAL A 6 -4.69 7.00 13.45
CA VAL A 6 -4.75 6.87 11.99
C VAL A 6 -4.75 8.27 11.36
N PRO A 7 -4.03 8.52 10.25
CA PRO A 7 -4.11 9.81 9.57
C PRO A 7 -5.59 10.18 9.46
N PRO A 8 -5.97 11.41 9.84
CA PRO A 8 -7.36 11.75 10.08
C PRO A 8 -8.17 11.31 8.87
N MET A 9 -9.10 10.38 9.09
CA MET A 9 -10.00 9.93 8.05
C MET A 9 -10.62 11.18 7.43
N MET A 10 -10.51 11.30 6.11
CA MET A 10 -11.00 12.48 5.38
C MET A 10 -12.52 12.39 5.25
N ASP A 11 -13.18 12.34 6.40
CA ASP A 11 -14.63 12.28 6.50
C ASP A 11 -15.21 13.59 5.96
N LYS A 12 -16.42 13.46 5.38
CA LYS A 12 -17.24 14.62 5.00
C LYS A 12 -17.73 15.27 6.28
N LEU A 13 -17.08 16.35 6.68
CA LEU A 13 -17.44 17.13 7.87
C LEU A 13 -18.29 18.35 7.47
N PRO A 14 -19.22 18.80 8.32
CA PRO A 14 -19.89 20.09 8.18
C PRO A 14 -18.86 21.24 8.04
N PHE A 15 -19.27 22.31 7.36
CA PHE A 15 -18.40 23.44 6.98
C PHE A 15 -17.45 23.89 8.10
N TRP A 16 -17.97 24.18 9.30
CA TRP A 16 -17.18 24.65 10.43
C TRP A 16 -16.10 23.67 10.89
N GLN A 17 -16.41 22.38 10.95
CA GLN A 17 -15.46 21.34 11.35
C GLN A 17 -14.38 21.14 10.27
N SER A 18 -14.77 21.23 9.00
CA SER A 18 -13.84 21.21 7.86
C SER A 18 -12.88 22.40 7.89
N THR A 19 -13.38 23.61 8.18
CA THR A 19 -12.58 24.83 8.29
C THR A 19 -11.59 24.74 9.46
N ILE A 20 -12.03 24.29 10.64
CA ILE A 20 -11.14 24.06 11.79
C ILE A 20 -10.06 23.02 11.45
N ARG A 21 -10.42 21.93 10.74
CA ARG A 21 -9.47 20.94 10.25
C ARG A 21 -8.46 21.58 9.29
N GLY A 22 -8.91 22.39 8.33
CA GLY A 22 -8.05 23.13 7.41
C GLY A 22 -7.04 24.02 8.13
N ILE A 23 -7.49 24.80 9.13
CA ILE A 23 -6.60 25.63 9.97
C ILE A 23 -5.57 24.76 10.70
N LYS A 24 -5.98 23.61 11.26
CA LYS A 24 -5.03 22.68 11.89
C LYS A 24 -4.01 22.14 10.88
N MET A 25 -4.40 21.94 9.62
CA MET A 25 -3.52 21.44 8.56
C MET A 25 -2.49 22.46 8.08
N ILE A 26 -2.69 23.78 8.29
CA ILE A 26 -1.70 24.84 7.98
C ILE A 26 -0.34 24.54 8.63
N ARG A 27 -0.32 23.87 9.80
CA ARG A 27 0.93 23.45 10.46
C ARG A 27 1.83 22.58 9.58
N TYR A 28 1.26 21.89 8.58
CA TYR A 28 1.98 21.03 7.65
C TYR A 28 2.49 21.80 6.41
N LEU A 29 2.03 23.02 6.15
CA LEU A 29 2.54 23.86 5.05
C LEU A 29 4.04 24.13 5.19
N LYS A 30 4.57 24.14 6.41
CA LYS A 30 6.03 24.23 6.64
C LYS A 30 6.81 23.10 5.98
N PHE A 31 6.20 21.93 5.79
CA PHE A 31 6.80 20.80 5.09
C PHE A 31 6.62 20.88 3.57
N LEU A 32 5.70 21.70 3.06
CA LEU A 32 5.46 21.82 1.62
C LEU A 32 6.73 22.26 0.89
N GLY A 33 7.44 23.27 1.40
CA GLY A 33 8.69 23.72 0.80
C GLY A 33 9.76 22.61 0.77
N ILE A 34 9.86 21.83 1.85
CA ILE A 34 10.79 20.69 1.94
C ILE A 34 10.39 19.59 0.93
N ILE A 35 9.10 19.26 0.85
CA ILE A 35 8.56 18.25 -0.07
C ILE A 35 8.82 18.68 -1.52
N LEU A 36 8.49 19.92 -1.88
CA LEU A 36 8.68 20.44 -3.23
C LEU A 36 10.17 20.46 -3.61
N TYR A 37 11.04 20.89 -2.70
CA TYR A 37 12.49 20.89 -2.91
C TYR A 37 13.06 19.47 -3.06
N GLN A 38 12.66 18.54 -2.19
CA GLN A 38 13.14 17.17 -2.32
C GLN A 38 12.59 16.46 -3.55
N ASN A 39 11.39 16.86 -4.00
CA ASN A 39 10.80 16.31 -5.21
C ASN A 39 11.41 16.85 -6.50
N SER A 40 12.06 18.02 -6.45
CA SER A 40 12.72 18.62 -7.61
C SER A 40 14.16 18.19 -7.83
N ILE A 41 14.74 17.39 -6.92
CA ILE A 41 16.13 16.92 -7.00
C ILE A 41 16.16 15.39 -7.07
N THR A 42 16.95 14.85 -8.00
CA THR A 42 17.15 13.40 -8.14
C THR A 42 18.34 12.89 -7.35
N ASN A 43 18.39 11.58 -7.12
CA ASN A 43 19.56 10.84 -6.63
C ASN A 43 20.83 11.19 -7.40
N LYS A 44 20.82 11.21 -8.73
CA LYS A 44 22.01 11.51 -9.55
C LYS A 44 22.46 12.97 -9.42
N GLN A 45 21.53 13.92 -9.41
CA GLN A 45 21.84 15.34 -9.19
C GLN A 45 22.40 15.59 -7.79
N PHE A 46 21.85 14.90 -6.79
CA PHE A 46 22.35 14.97 -5.43
C PHE A 46 23.74 14.34 -5.28
N ALA A 47 23.98 13.21 -5.96
CA ALA A 47 25.28 12.54 -5.99
C ALA A 47 26.42 13.46 -6.46
N GLN A 48 26.16 14.36 -7.41
CA GLN A 48 27.16 15.31 -7.91
C GLN A 48 27.72 16.25 -6.83
N LYS A 49 27.02 16.42 -5.71
CA LYS A 49 27.46 17.27 -4.59
C LYS A 49 28.55 16.60 -3.74
N PHE A 50 28.77 15.29 -3.86
CA PHE A 50 29.78 14.56 -3.10
C PHE A 50 31.14 14.63 -3.78
N LYS A 51 32.19 14.96 -2.99
CA LYS A 51 33.59 14.92 -3.44
C LYS A 51 34.17 13.50 -3.45
N ASN A 52 33.67 12.63 -2.57
CA ASN A 52 34.14 11.26 -2.44
C ASN A 52 33.58 10.41 -3.61
N PRO A 53 34.44 9.75 -4.43
CA PRO A 53 33.99 8.97 -5.58
C PRO A 53 33.02 7.83 -5.21
N PHE A 54 33.28 7.14 -4.11
CA PHE A 54 32.42 6.04 -3.64
C PHE A 54 31.03 6.54 -3.23
N LEU A 55 30.92 7.65 -2.48
CA LEU A 55 29.61 8.20 -2.11
C LEU A 55 28.85 8.73 -3.33
N LYS A 56 29.55 9.33 -4.28
CA LYS A 56 28.97 9.77 -5.55
C LYS A 56 28.38 8.59 -6.31
N GLU A 57 29.12 7.50 -6.44
CA GLU A 57 28.65 6.27 -7.10
C GLU A 57 27.49 5.62 -6.34
N ALA A 58 27.63 5.40 -5.03
CA ALA A 58 26.62 4.74 -4.21
C ALA A 58 25.27 5.48 -4.19
N ILE A 59 25.29 6.81 -4.12
CA ILE A 59 24.06 7.61 -4.16
C ILE A 59 23.50 7.70 -5.58
N SER A 60 24.36 7.80 -6.60
CA SER A 60 23.92 7.80 -8.00
C SER A 60 23.18 6.51 -8.34
N ASN A 61 23.70 5.36 -7.89
CA ASN A 61 23.21 4.03 -8.25
C ASN A 61 22.23 3.44 -7.22
N LEU A 62 21.72 4.26 -6.29
CA LEU A 62 20.85 3.80 -5.20
C LEU A 62 19.54 3.18 -5.70
N PHE A 63 19.07 3.63 -6.86
CA PHE A 63 17.87 3.13 -7.53
C PHE A 63 18.24 2.66 -8.93
N ASP A 64 19.34 1.90 -9.01
CA ASP A 64 19.95 1.49 -10.27
C ASP A 64 20.23 2.71 -11.16
N ASP A 65 19.91 2.63 -12.46
CA ASP A 65 20.12 3.70 -13.43
C ASP A 65 18.95 4.70 -13.50
N ASP A 66 17.96 4.63 -12.61
CA ASP A 66 16.81 5.53 -12.64
C ASP A 66 17.10 6.87 -11.93
N ASP A 67 16.54 7.95 -12.51
CA ASP A 67 16.50 9.27 -11.88
C ASP A 67 15.28 9.37 -10.95
N VAL A 68 15.53 9.12 -9.67
CA VAL A 68 14.50 9.06 -8.62
C VAL A 68 14.61 10.28 -7.71
N SER A 69 13.46 10.89 -7.45
CA SER A 69 13.29 11.99 -6.49
C SER A 69 13.85 11.65 -5.11
N LEU A 70 14.61 12.57 -4.51
CA LEU A 70 15.15 12.39 -3.15
C LEU A 70 14.05 12.19 -2.09
N LEU A 71 12.82 12.61 -2.38
CA LEU A 71 11.68 12.36 -1.51
C LEU A 71 11.48 10.86 -1.26
N VAL A 72 11.66 10.02 -2.29
CA VAL A 72 11.52 8.56 -2.20
C VAL A 72 12.55 7.95 -1.25
N PHE A 73 13.76 8.51 -1.21
CA PHE A 73 14.82 8.07 -0.31
C PHE A 73 14.65 8.61 1.11
N ASN A 74 14.46 9.91 1.26
CA ASN A 74 14.46 10.58 2.55
C ASN A 74 13.21 10.28 3.39
N PHE A 75 12.07 9.99 2.78
CA PHE A 75 10.83 9.73 3.51
C PHE A 75 10.90 8.43 4.35
N PRO A 76 11.36 7.29 3.80
CA PRO A 76 11.73 6.11 4.60
C PRO A 76 12.78 6.43 5.67
N MET A 77 13.83 7.18 5.35
CA MET A 77 14.89 7.54 6.31
C MET A 77 14.35 8.30 7.53
N ALA A 78 13.47 9.28 7.30
CA ALA A 78 12.79 10.00 8.38
C ALA A 78 11.92 9.06 9.24
N SER A 79 11.31 8.04 8.63
CA SER A 79 10.52 7.04 9.34
C SER A 79 11.39 6.11 10.19
N PHE A 80 12.60 5.76 9.73
CA PHE A 80 13.57 5.01 10.51
C PHE A 80 14.11 5.82 11.70
N ASP A 81 14.45 7.10 11.48
CA ASP A 81 14.91 8.00 12.54
C ASP A 81 13.84 8.17 13.64
N ASN A 82 12.58 8.31 13.24
CA ASN A 82 11.44 8.38 14.15
C ASN A 82 11.08 7.02 14.81
N LYS A 83 11.85 5.96 14.55
CA LYS A 83 11.61 4.58 15.04
C LYS A 83 10.19 4.09 14.71
N SER A 84 9.62 4.59 13.61
CA SER A 84 8.31 4.22 13.09
C SER A 84 8.40 3.27 11.89
N ALA A 85 9.59 3.05 11.35
CA ALA A 85 9.91 1.99 10.40
C ALA A 85 11.02 1.11 10.96
N GLY A 86 11.06 -0.14 10.53
CA GLY A 86 12.05 -1.11 10.98
C GLY A 86 11.94 -2.41 10.18
N TYR A 87 12.91 -3.29 10.38
CA TYR A 87 12.92 -4.59 9.74
C TYR A 87 12.44 -5.66 10.72
N PRO A 88 11.49 -6.54 10.34
CA PRO A 88 11.06 -7.63 11.20
C PRO A 88 12.21 -8.62 11.41
N ILE A 89 12.52 -8.93 12.67
CA ILE A 89 13.52 -9.95 13.02
C ILE A 89 13.07 -11.30 12.43
N GLY A 90 13.96 -11.94 11.66
CA GLY A 90 13.64 -13.16 10.90
C GLY A 90 12.97 -12.91 9.54
N GLY A 91 12.87 -11.66 9.11
CA GLY A 91 12.36 -11.25 7.81
C GLY A 91 10.85 -11.42 7.60
N SER A 92 10.40 -11.10 6.38
CA SER A 92 8.98 -11.09 6.01
C SER A 92 8.30 -12.45 6.18
N TYR A 93 9.03 -13.54 5.97
CA TYR A 93 8.49 -14.89 6.15
C TYR A 93 8.13 -15.18 7.61
N SER A 94 9.06 -14.93 8.54
CA SER A 94 8.80 -15.11 9.97
C SER A 94 7.67 -14.21 10.46
N TRP A 95 7.55 -13.01 9.89
CA TRP A 95 6.44 -12.11 10.15
C TRP A 95 5.09 -12.69 9.67
N ALA A 96 5.02 -13.13 8.42
CA ALA A 96 3.82 -13.76 7.86
C ALA A 96 3.40 -15.01 8.65
N LYS A 97 4.37 -15.83 9.10
CA LYS A 97 4.12 -17.01 9.94
C LYS A 97 3.47 -16.68 11.28
N ARG A 98 3.84 -15.55 11.91
CA ARG A 98 3.20 -15.12 13.17
C ARG A 98 1.73 -14.75 12.95
N ILE A 99 1.42 -14.09 11.83
CA ILE A 99 0.04 -13.74 11.46
C ILE A 99 -0.78 -15.02 11.20
N GLU A 100 -0.22 -15.95 10.42
CA GLU A 100 -0.83 -17.26 10.17
C GLU A 100 -1.17 -17.99 11.48
N GLN A 101 -0.18 -18.16 12.36
CA GLN A 101 -0.35 -18.85 13.63
C GLN A 101 -1.45 -18.19 14.48
N LYS A 102 -1.47 -16.86 14.54
CA LYS A 102 -2.50 -16.14 15.29
C LYS A 102 -3.88 -16.35 14.67
N TYR A 103 -4.01 -16.26 13.34
CA TYR A 103 -5.27 -16.49 12.64
C TYR A 103 -5.83 -17.91 12.90
N ILE A 104 -4.97 -18.93 12.81
CA ILE A 104 -5.35 -20.32 13.10
C ILE A 104 -5.75 -20.49 14.57
N SER A 105 -5.01 -19.89 15.51
CA SER A 105 -5.34 -19.96 16.94
C SER A 105 -6.70 -19.37 17.31
N LEU A 106 -7.23 -18.47 16.46
CA LEU A 106 -8.54 -17.86 16.61
C LEU A 106 -9.66 -18.66 15.89
N GLY A 107 -9.34 -19.85 15.37
CA GLY A 107 -10.27 -20.71 14.64
C GLY A 107 -10.31 -20.45 13.13
N GLY A 108 -9.45 -19.58 12.61
CA GLY A 108 -9.30 -19.34 11.17
C GLY A 108 -8.80 -20.59 10.43
N LYS A 109 -9.22 -20.75 9.18
CA LYS A 109 -8.81 -21.86 8.31
C LYS A 109 -8.09 -21.32 7.08
N ILE A 110 -6.97 -21.92 6.72
CA ILE A 110 -6.19 -21.55 5.54
C ILE A 110 -6.14 -22.73 4.58
N HIS A 111 -6.60 -22.49 3.35
CA HIS A 111 -6.57 -23.47 2.27
C HIS A 111 -5.41 -23.14 1.33
N TYR A 112 -4.25 -23.76 1.58
CA TYR A 112 -3.10 -23.64 0.68
C TYR A 112 -3.33 -24.34 -0.65
N ASN A 113 -2.58 -23.95 -1.69
CA ASN A 113 -2.65 -24.54 -3.03
C ASN A 113 -4.07 -24.59 -3.63
N THR A 114 -4.95 -23.69 -3.17
CA THR A 114 -6.36 -23.64 -3.51
C THR A 114 -6.66 -22.32 -4.23
N PRO A 115 -6.26 -22.17 -5.51
CA PRO A 115 -6.50 -20.94 -6.24
C PRO A 115 -8.01 -20.72 -6.43
N VAL A 116 -8.46 -19.50 -6.15
CA VAL A 116 -9.82 -19.04 -6.47
C VAL A 116 -9.89 -18.82 -7.98
N GLN A 117 -10.90 -19.41 -8.61
CA GLN A 117 -11.18 -19.29 -10.03
C GLN A 117 -12.21 -18.20 -10.31
N LYS A 118 -13.20 -18.03 -9.43
CA LYS A 118 -14.28 -17.06 -9.61
C LYS A 118 -14.89 -16.63 -8.28
N ILE A 119 -15.33 -15.38 -8.19
CA ILE A 119 -16.22 -14.91 -7.13
C ILE A 119 -17.65 -15.03 -7.65
N ILE A 120 -18.48 -15.78 -6.95
CA ILE A 120 -19.89 -15.98 -7.29
C ILE A 120 -20.67 -14.82 -6.70
N VAL A 121 -21.45 -14.16 -7.56
CA VAL A 121 -22.27 -13.00 -7.20
C VAL A 121 -23.72 -13.29 -7.56
N GLU A 122 -24.59 -13.14 -6.57
CA GLU A 122 -26.03 -13.32 -6.67
C GLU A 122 -26.69 -12.04 -6.12
N ASP A 123 -27.66 -11.49 -6.85
CA ASP A 123 -28.36 -10.24 -6.48
C ASP A 123 -27.41 -9.09 -6.06
N GLN A 124 -26.33 -8.91 -6.82
CA GLN A 124 -25.29 -7.89 -6.58
C GLN A 124 -24.50 -8.08 -5.26
N LYS A 125 -24.55 -9.26 -4.65
CA LYS A 125 -23.80 -9.63 -3.46
C LYS A 125 -22.85 -10.81 -3.74
N ALA A 126 -21.59 -10.70 -3.35
CA ALA A 126 -20.68 -11.85 -3.38
C ALA A 126 -21.11 -12.88 -2.33
N THR A 127 -21.53 -14.06 -2.75
CA THR A 127 -22.11 -15.11 -1.88
C THR A 127 -21.20 -16.33 -1.73
N ALA A 128 -20.26 -16.53 -2.65
CA ALA A 128 -19.33 -17.64 -2.59
C ALA A 128 -18.08 -17.42 -3.44
N VAL A 129 -17.10 -18.30 -3.29
CA VAL A 129 -15.94 -18.43 -4.18
C VAL A 129 -15.87 -19.83 -4.78
N LEU A 130 -15.66 -19.88 -6.10
CA LEU A 130 -15.34 -21.10 -6.83
C LEU A 130 -13.83 -21.31 -6.79
N VAL A 131 -13.39 -22.48 -6.36
CA VAL A 131 -11.98 -22.86 -6.30
C VAL A 131 -11.70 -24.06 -7.20
N ARG A 132 -10.43 -24.52 -7.22
CA ARG A 132 -10.00 -25.72 -7.94
C ARG A 132 -10.96 -26.91 -7.71
N ASN A 133 -11.13 -27.75 -8.73
CA ASN A 133 -11.99 -28.93 -8.73
C ASN A 133 -13.49 -28.61 -8.59
N ASN A 134 -13.90 -27.42 -9.03
CA ASN A 134 -15.30 -26.96 -8.99
C ASN A 134 -15.91 -26.93 -7.58
N VAL A 135 -15.08 -26.81 -6.55
CA VAL A 135 -15.55 -26.69 -5.17
C VAL A 135 -16.02 -25.27 -4.90
N ILE A 136 -17.17 -25.13 -4.26
CA ILE A 136 -17.76 -23.84 -3.90
C ILE A 136 -17.68 -23.66 -2.39
N HIS A 137 -17.11 -22.53 -1.96
CA HIS A 137 -17.10 -22.11 -0.56
C HIS A 137 -18.01 -20.90 -0.38
N HIS A 138 -19.12 -21.08 0.33
CA HIS A 138 -20.05 -20.00 0.66
C HIS A 138 -19.51 -19.09 1.75
N SER A 139 -19.85 -17.81 1.67
CA SER A 139 -19.47 -16.80 2.65
C SER A 139 -20.52 -15.68 2.75
N ASP A 140 -20.70 -15.15 3.96
CA ASP A 140 -21.53 -13.96 4.16
C ASP A 140 -20.85 -12.69 3.64
N MET A 141 -19.51 -12.70 3.67
CA MET A 141 -18.64 -11.61 3.21
C MET A 141 -17.39 -12.19 2.54
N THR A 142 -17.00 -11.59 1.41
CA THR A 142 -15.78 -11.93 0.68
C THR A 142 -14.85 -10.71 0.63
N LEU A 143 -13.63 -10.86 1.15
CA LEU A 143 -12.58 -9.85 1.06
C LEU A 143 -11.48 -10.35 0.12
N SER A 144 -11.29 -9.67 -1.02
CA SER A 144 -10.17 -9.96 -1.91
C SER A 144 -8.92 -9.23 -1.46
N ALA A 145 -7.87 -9.99 -1.12
CA ALA A 145 -6.51 -9.49 -0.95
C ALA A 145 -5.63 -9.77 -2.19
N SER A 146 -6.24 -10.16 -3.31
CA SER A 146 -5.54 -10.30 -4.59
C SER A 146 -5.26 -8.93 -5.21
N ASP A 147 -4.40 -8.92 -6.23
CA ASP A 147 -4.28 -7.75 -7.10
C ASP A 147 -5.67 -7.29 -7.60
N TRP A 148 -5.86 -5.97 -7.67
CA TRP A 148 -7.16 -5.40 -7.97
C TRP A 148 -7.62 -5.75 -9.39
N HIS A 149 -6.70 -5.78 -10.36
CA HIS A 149 -7.01 -6.12 -11.75
C HIS A 149 -7.50 -7.56 -11.82
N LYS A 150 -6.77 -8.49 -11.20
CA LYS A 150 -7.19 -9.89 -11.10
C LYS A 150 -8.57 -10.05 -10.46
N THR A 151 -8.81 -9.34 -9.36
CA THR A 151 -10.11 -9.40 -8.66
C THR A 151 -11.25 -8.93 -9.57
N VAL A 152 -11.07 -7.80 -10.25
CA VAL A 152 -12.12 -7.15 -11.02
C VAL A 152 -12.37 -7.84 -12.36
N PHE A 153 -11.31 -8.14 -13.12
CA PHE A 153 -11.43 -8.63 -14.48
C PHE A 153 -11.49 -10.15 -14.56
N ASP A 154 -10.67 -10.85 -13.78
CA ASP A 154 -10.61 -12.31 -13.85
C ASP A 154 -11.66 -12.96 -12.94
N LEU A 155 -11.70 -12.56 -11.67
CA LEU A 155 -12.57 -13.22 -10.68
C LEU A 155 -14.03 -12.75 -10.73
N LEU A 156 -14.28 -11.52 -11.20
CA LEU A 156 -15.61 -10.90 -11.29
C LEU A 156 -16.07 -10.64 -12.74
N ASP A 157 -15.38 -11.24 -13.72
CA ASP A 157 -15.64 -11.12 -15.17
C ASP A 157 -15.67 -9.66 -15.69
N GLY A 158 -15.06 -8.69 -15.00
CA GLY A 158 -15.10 -7.28 -15.39
C GLY A 158 -16.47 -6.61 -15.27
N LYS A 159 -17.44 -7.22 -14.55
CA LYS A 159 -18.81 -6.71 -14.45
C LYS A 159 -18.96 -5.46 -13.59
N TYR A 160 -17.98 -5.18 -12.72
CA TYR A 160 -18.04 -4.11 -11.72
C TYR A 160 -17.00 -3.02 -12.01
N VAL A 161 -17.00 -2.50 -13.24
CA VAL A 161 -16.10 -1.42 -13.70
C VAL A 161 -16.89 -0.22 -14.20
N ASN A 162 -16.38 0.98 -13.91
CA ASN A 162 -16.89 2.23 -14.47
C ASN A 162 -16.03 2.66 -15.68
N GLU A 163 -16.52 3.60 -16.50
CA GLU A 163 -15.82 4.09 -17.71
C GLU A 163 -14.35 4.47 -17.46
N LYS A 164 -14.05 5.11 -16.32
CA LYS A 164 -12.68 5.49 -15.93
C LYS A 164 -11.73 4.31 -15.76
N ASN A 165 -12.23 3.17 -15.29
CA ASN A 165 -11.43 1.97 -14.98
C ASN A 165 -11.56 0.89 -16.06
N SER A 166 -12.39 1.11 -17.09
CA SER A 166 -12.57 0.16 -18.20
C SER A 166 -11.34 0.08 -19.12
N LYS A 167 -10.52 1.14 -19.15
CA LYS A 167 -9.35 1.28 -20.05
C LYS A 167 -8.11 0.50 -19.59
N THR A 168 -8.12 -0.05 -18.39
CA THR A 168 -7.02 -0.81 -17.78
C THR A 168 -7.13 -2.32 -17.99
N LYS A 169 -8.05 -2.78 -18.84
CA LYS A 169 -8.26 -4.20 -19.22
C LYS A 169 -7.12 -4.80 -20.09
N LYS A 170 -5.90 -4.29 -19.99
CA LYS A 170 -4.77 -4.72 -20.83
C LYS A 170 -4.03 -5.89 -20.20
#